data_AF-A0A942IS34-F1
#
_entry.id   AF-A0A942IS34-F1
#
_cell.length_a   1.000
_cell.length_b   1.000
_cell.length_c   1.000
_cell.angle_alpha   90.00
_cell.angle_beta   90.00
_cell.angle_gamma   90.00
#
_symmetry.space_group_name_H-M   'P 1'
#
loop_
_entity.id
_entity.type
_entity.pdbx_description
1 polymer ?
#
loop_
_entity_poly.entity_id
_entity_poly.type
_entity_poly.pdbx_seq_one_letter_code
_entity_poly.pdbx_strand_id
1 'polypeptide(L)'
;MSQHDEGEREKISWREIDRRRDRSPHAPKEPPGEQKRSRRSEWVMKKYRKEADKLFMGKKGTKKHKKAQGDIDRFHGTEQFNEAVKNYLDQYGLPDDWRTLSLLLDYTDPEKVLEAIQAMRPLYEARSPIEKQGFKAKLDILAMTTSHSDLRDAAEEMLKAL
;
A
#
# COMPACT_ATOMS: atom_id res chain seq x y z
N MET A 1 8.68 5.10 -58.24
CA MET A 1 9.92 5.67 -57.69
C MET A 1 9.54 6.95 -56.93
N SER A 2 9.42 6.84 -55.60
CA SER A 2 10.09 7.62 -54.52
C SER A 2 9.57 9.05 -54.33
N GLN A 3 8.68 9.33 -53.37
CA GLN A 3 8.90 9.56 -51.91
C GLN A 3 9.87 10.70 -51.57
N HIS A 4 9.35 11.73 -50.90
CA HIS A 4 9.97 12.63 -49.90
C HIS A 4 8.82 13.55 -49.43
N ASP A 5 8.00 13.21 -48.43
CA ASP A 5 8.24 13.27 -46.97
C ASP A 5 8.82 14.62 -46.51
N GLU A 6 8.02 15.68 -46.62
CA GLU A 6 8.31 17.00 -46.04
C GLU A 6 7.91 17.01 -44.56
N GLY A 7 8.89 16.68 -43.72
CA GLY A 7 8.75 16.56 -42.28
C GLY A 7 8.25 17.81 -41.57
N GLU A 8 7.47 17.54 -40.52
CA GLU A 8 7.14 18.36 -39.35
C GLU A 8 8.35 19.16 -38.83
N ARG A 9 8.71 20.29 -39.46
CA ARG A 9 9.57 21.29 -38.82
C ARG A 9 8.70 22.17 -37.95
N GLU A 10 8.81 22.00 -36.64
CA GLU A 10 8.26 22.91 -35.64
C GLU A 10 8.62 24.36 -36.02
N LYS A 11 7.60 25.18 -36.32
CA LYS A 11 7.77 26.58 -36.71
C LYS A 11 8.34 27.36 -35.52
N ILE A 12 9.65 27.61 -35.56
CA ILE A 12 10.36 28.41 -34.57
C ILE A 12 9.77 29.83 -34.58
N SER A 13 9.35 30.32 -33.41
CA SER A 13 8.81 31.68 -33.26
C SER A 13 9.86 32.74 -33.61
N TRP A 14 9.44 33.85 -34.22
CA TRP A 14 10.33 34.97 -34.55
C TRP A 14 11.12 35.50 -33.34
N ARG A 15 10.55 35.45 -32.12
CA ARG A 15 11.27 35.82 -30.88
C ARG A 15 12.41 34.86 -30.54
N GLU A 16 12.27 33.59 -30.90
CA GLU A 16 13.28 32.55 -30.67
C GLU A 16 14.43 32.68 -31.70
N ILE A 17 14.12 33.10 -32.93
CA ILE A 17 15.12 33.42 -33.96
C ILE A 17 15.94 34.64 -33.53
N ASP A 18 15.27 35.69 -33.03
CA ASP A 18 15.92 36.91 -32.55
C ASP A 18 16.83 36.62 -31.34
N ARG A 19 16.34 35.82 -30.38
CA ARG A 19 17.12 35.38 -29.21
C ARG A 19 18.36 34.55 -29.58
N ARG A 20 18.29 33.76 -30.66
CA ARG A 20 19.44 32.98 -31.16
C ARG A 20 20.48 33.86 -31.85
N ARG A 21 20.03 34.92 -32.51
CA ARG A 21 20.89 35.89 -33.20
C ARG A 21 21.64 36.78 -32.21
N ASP A 22 21.05 37.03 -31.04
CA ASP A 22 21.59 37.92 -30.01
C ASP A 22 22.50 37.24 -28.96
N ARG A 23 23.12 36.10 -29.31
CA ARG A 23 24.06 35.37 -28.44
C ARG A 23 25.41 36.09 -28.35
N SER A 24 25.44 37.23 -27.68
CA SER A 24 26.69 37.83 -27.22
C SER A 24 27.36 36.92 -26.19
N PRO A 25 28.70 36.70 -26.25
CA PRO A 25 29.44 35.91 -25.25
C PRO A 25 29.32 36.44 -23.81
N HIS A 26 28.89 37.70 -23.65
CA HIS A 26 28.75 38.40 -22.38
C HIS A 26 27.31 38.40 -21.84
N ALA A 27 26.35 37.82 -22.56
CA ALA A 27 24.99 37.70 -22.07
C ALA A 27 24.94 36.65 -20.93
N PRO A 28 24.35 36.97 -19.77
CA PRO A 28 24.18 36.00 -18.70
C PRO A 28 23.34 34.82 -19.22
N LYS A 29 23.90 33.61 -19.13
CA LYS A 29 23.14 32.38 -19.41
C LYS A 29 21.95 32.34 -18.45
N GLU A 30 20.74 32.42 -18.98
CA GLU A 30 19.54 32.12 -18.21
C GLU A 30 19.71 30.71 -17.60
N PRO A 31 19.42 30.54 -16.29
CA PRO A 31 19.42 29.21 -15.69
C PRO A 31 18.43 28.34 -16.48
N PRO A 32 18.78 27.08 -16.78
CA PRO A 32 17.87 26.20 -17.52
C PRO A 32 16.54 26.16 -16.79
N GLY A 33 15.47 26.62 -17.46
CA GLY A 33 14.13 26.63 -16.88
C GLY A 33 13.74 25.25 -16.38
N GLU A 34 13.03 25.18 -15.25
CA GLU A 34 12.59 23.93 -14.64
C GLU A 34 11.98 23.01 -15.69
N GLN A 35 12.73 21.98 -16.09
CA GLN A 35 12.25 20.98 -17.01
C GLN A 35 11.05 20.31 -16.34
N LYS A 36 9.84 20.59 -16.85
CA LYS A 36 8.60 19.94 -16.39
C LYS A 36 8.84 18.44 -16.40
N ARG A 37 8.94 17.86 -15.19
CA ARG A 37 9.20 16.42 -15.00
C ARG A 37 8.18 15.65 -15.84
N SER A 38 8.67 14.91 -16.83
CA SER A 38 7.78 14.15 -17.71
C SER A 38 7.00 13.13 -16.87
N ARG A 39 5.76 12.82 -17.24
CA ARG A 39 4.95 11.79 -16.55
C ARG A 39 5.68 10.44 -16.43
N ARG A 40 6.57 10.13 -17.37
CA ARG A 40 7.45 8.94 -17.32
C ARG A 40 8.51 9.07 -16.23
N SER A 41 9.13 10.24 -16.07
CA SER A 41 10.12 10.50 -15.00
C SER A 41 9.50 10.44 -13.60
N GLU A 42 8.27 10.91 -13.42
CA GLU A 42 7.55 10.80 -12.15
C GLU A 42 7.21 9.33 -11.82
N TRP A 43 6.78 8.55 -12.81
CA TRP A 43 6.50 7.13 -12.63
C TRP A 43 7.75 6.32 -12.26
N VAL A 44 8.87 6.61 -12.92
CA VAL A 44 10.17 6.01 -12.64
C VAL A 44 10.65 6.41 -11.23
N MET A 45 10.54 7.68 -10.85
CA MET A 45 10.89 8.14 -9.51
C MET A 45 10.00 7.51 -8.41
N LYS A 46 8.71 7.31 -8.70
CA LYS A 46 7.78 6.59 -7.81
C LYS A 46 8.15 5.11 -7.66
N LYS A 47 8.67 4.47 -8.70
CA LYS A 47 9.19 3.09 -8.63
C LYS A 47 10.44 3.01 -7.78
N TYR A 48 11.41 3.90 -7.99
CA TYR A 48 12.64 3.95 -7.20
C TYR A 48 12.38 4.23 -5.72
N ARG A 49 11.48 5.16 -5.41
CA ARG A 49 11.09 5.43 -4.01
C ARG A 49 10.49 4.19 -3.34
N LYS A 50 9.59 3.48 -4.04
CA LYS A 50 9.02 2.22 -3.55
C LYS A 50 10.03 1.09 -3.41
N GLU A 51 11.13 1.10 -4.14
CA GLU A 51 12.21 0.11 -4.00
C GLU A 51 13.16 0.46 -2.86
N ALA A 52 13.45 1.75 -2.68
CA ALA A 52 14.19 2.25 -1.52
C ALA A 52 13.44 1.97 -0.21
N ASP A 53 12.13 2.27 -0.14
CA ASP A 53 11.31 2.01 1.05
C ASP A 53 11.32 0.53 1.45
N LYS A 54 11.39 -0.40 0.48
CA LYS A 54 11.49 -1.85 0.77
C LYS A 54 12.81 -2.24 1.42
N LEU A 55 13.90 -1.53 1.12
CA LEU A 55 15.19 -1.77 1.76
C LEU A 55 15.17 -1.36 3.24
N PHE A 56 14.37 -0.35 3.58
CA PHE A 56 14.20 0.11 4.97
C PHE A 56 13.15 -0.68 5.77
N MET A 57 12.26 -1.43 5.11
CA MET A 57 11.21 -2.25 5.74
C MET A 57 11.67 -3.65 6.22
N GLY A 58 12.96 -3.99 6.10
CA GLY A 58 13.50 -5.28 6.52
C GLY A 58 12.78 -6.48 5.86
N LYS A 59 12.43 -7.51 6.64
CA LYS A 59 11.76 -8.72 6.13
C LYS A 59 10.39 -8.43 5.48
N LYS A 60 9.68 -7.38 5.92
CA LYS A 60 8.34 -6.98 5.44
C LYS A 60 8.37 -6.29 4.05
N GLY A 61 9.52 -5.80 3.60
CA GLY A 61 9.67 -5.22 2.25
C GLY A 61 9.81 -6.24 1.11
N THR A 62 9.95 -7.52 1.45
CA THR A 62 10.35 -8.57 0.49
C THR A 62 9.18 -9.12 -0.32
N LYS A 63 9.48 -9.72 -1.48
CA LYS A 63 8.47 -10.48 -2.25
C LYS A 63 7.90 -11.66 -1.45
N LYS A 64 8.67 -12.21 -0.51
CA LYS A 64 8.24 -13.32 0.36
C LYS A 64 7.15 -12.89 1.32
N HIS A 65 7.26 -11.70 1.92
CA HIS A 65 6.22 -11.14 2.79
C HIS A 65 4.89 -10.95 2.04
N LYS A 66 4.93 -10.34 0.85
CA LYS A 66 3.74 -10.19 0.01
C LYS A 66 3.11 -11.52 -0.39
N LYS A 67 3.96 -12.52 -0.68
CA LYS A 67 3.48 -13.87 -0.97
C LYS A 67 2.79 -14.45 0.25
N ALA A 68 3.38 -14.33 1.44
CA ALA A 68 2.78 -14.84 2.68
C ALA A 68 1.44 -14.15 3.02
N GLN A 69 1.31 -12.83 2.80
CA GLN A 69 0.00 -12.15 2.90
C GLN A 69 -1.02 -12.70 1.88
N GLY A 70 -0.57 -12.92 0.64
CA GLY A 70 -1.42 -13.50 -0.40
C GLY A 70 -1.82 -14.95 -0.10
N ASP A 71 -0.96 -15.72 0.54
CA ASP A 71 -1.23 -17.10 0.95
C ASP A 71 -2.29 -17.12 2.07
N ILE A 72 -2.25 -16.20 3.05
CA ILE A 72 -3.31 -16.05 4.06
C ILE A 72 -4.68 -15.79 3.40
N ASP A 73 -4.73 -14.82 2.48
CA ASP A 73 -5.96 -14.46 1.76
C ASP A 73 -6.48 -15.63 0.91
N ARG A 74 -5.57 -16.32 0.20
CA ARG A 74 -5.90 -17.46 -0.66
C ARG A 74 -6.42 -18.66 0.11
N PHE A 75 -5.83 -18.95 1.27
CA PHE A 75 -6.20 -20.11 2.08
C PHE A 75 -7.31 -19.81 3.08
N HIS A 76 -7.83 -18.58 3.14
CA HIS A 76 -8.94 -18.24 4.02
C HIS A 76 -10.16 -19.15 3.76
N GLY A 77 -10.74 -19.67 4.84
CA GLY A 77 -11.84 -20.64 4.80
C GLY A 77 -11.44 -22.07 4.42
N THR A 78 -10.15 -22.36 4.23
CA THR A 78 -9.63 -23.70 3.98
C THR A 78 -8.87 -24.25 5.20
N GLU A 79 -8.64 -25.57 5.24
CA GLU A 79 -7.88 -26.21 6.32
C GLU A 79 -6.43 -25.67 6.45
N GLN A 80 -5.87 -25.16 5.35
CA GLN A 80 -4.51 -24.60 5.29
C GLN A 80 -4.41 -23.20 5.91
N PHE A 81 -5.54 -22.55 6.21
CA PHE A 81 -5.56 -21.18 6.73
C PHE A 81 -4.72 -21.04 8.00
N ASN A 82 -4.95 -21.92 8.97
CA ASN A 82 -4.28 -21.84 10.27
C ASN A 82 -2.76 -22.01 10.15
N GLU A 83 -2.32 -22.92 9.28
CA GLU A 83 -0.89 -23.12 9.02
C GLU A 83 -0.27 -21.90 8.32
N ALA A 84 -0.98 -21.30 7.35
CA ALA A 84 -0.52 -20.10 6.65
C ALA A 84 -0.38 -18.91 7.60
N VAL A 85 -1.37 -18.68 8.47
CA VAL A 85 -1.32 -17.61 9.48
C VAL A 85 -0.19 -17.85 10.48
N LYS A 86 -0.04 -19.08 11.00
CA LYS A 86 1.05 -19.44 11.91
C LYS A 86 2.43 -19.13 11.30
N ASN A 87 2.67 -19.62 10.09
CA ASN A 87 3.93 -19.41 9.38
C ASN A 87 4.22 -17.92 9.11
N TYR A 88 3.18 -17.13 8.85
CA TYR A 88 3.31 -15.69 8.70
C TYR A 88 3.72 -15.01 10.01
N LEU A 89 3.01 -15.32 11.10
CA LEU A 89 3.27 -14.73 12.43
C LEU A 89 4.67 -15.08 12.93
N ASP A 90 5.12 -16.33 12.77
CA ASP A 90 6.47 -16.76 13.17
C ASP A 90 7.58 -16.00 12.42
N GLN A 91 7.34 -15.64 11.15
CA GLN A 91 8.35 -15.00 10.31
C GLN A 91 8.34 -13.47 10.38
N TYR A 92 7.16 -12.87 10.50
CA TYR A 92 6.94 -11.43 10.30
C TYR A 92 6.27 -10.74 11.49
N GLY A 93 5.76 -11.50 12.47
CA GLY A 93 4.93 -11.00 13.55
C GLY A 93 3.56 -10.54 13.10
N LEU A 94 2.87 -9.82 13.98
CA LEU A 94 1.53 -9.29 13.71
C LEU A 94 1.56 -8.34 12.49
N PRO A 95 0.60 -8.47 11.55
CA PRO A 95 0.45 -7.54 10.44
C PRO A 95 -0.04 -6.16 10.94
N ASP A 96 0.26 -5.12 10.16
CA ASP A 96 -0.16 -3.74 10.40
C ASP A 96 -1.24 -3.26 9.42
N ASP A 97 -1.56 -4.07 8.41
CA ASP A 97 -2.59 -3.76 7.43
C ASP A 97 -3.96 -4.32 7.82
N TRP A 98 -5.00 -3.49 7.61
CA TRP A 98 -6.39 -3.80 7.98
C TRP A 98 -6.90 -5.12 7.38
N ARG A 99 -6.57 -5.39 6.11
CA ARG A 99 -7.08 -6.58 5.40
C ARG A 99 -6.56 -7.85 6.06
N THR A 100 -5.24 -7.95 6.25
CA THR A 100 -4.64 -9.14 6.86
C THR A 100 -5.08 -9.29 8.32
N LEU A 101 -5.12 -8.20 9.09
CA LEU A 101 -5.66 -8.20 10.46
C LEU A 101 -7.11 -8.71 10.53
N SER A 102 -7.98 -8.28 9.60
CA SER A 102 -9.37 -8.73 9.54
C SER A 102 -9.50 -10.23 9.26
N LEU A 103 -8.60 -10.81 8.46
CA LEU A 103 -8.55 -12.25 8.22
C LEU A 103 -8.10 -13.01 9.48
N LEU A 104 -7.14 -12.46 10.22
CA LEU A 104 -6.64 -13.06 11.47
C LEU A 104 -7.71 -13.22 12.55
N LEU A 105 -8.85 -12.53 12.45
CA LEU A 105 -9.97 -12.72 13.38
C LEU A 105 -10.60 -14.11 13.29
N ASP A 106 -10.40 -14.82 12.18
CA ASP A 106 -10.88 -16.19 11.97
C ASP A 106 -9.81 -17.23 12.33
N TYR A 107 -8.70 -16.81 12.95
CA TYR A 107 -7.61 -17.71 13.36
C TYR A 107 -7.96 -18.49 14.63
N THR A 108 -7.36 -19.67 14.79
CA THR A 108 -7.67 -20.59 15.90
C THR A 108 -7.03 -20.21 17.22
N ASP A 109 -5.96 -19.41 17.23
CA ASP A 109 -5.29 -18.98 18.44
C ASP A 109 -5.96 -17.72 19.03
N PRO A 110 -6.68 -17.82 20.17
CA PRO A 110 -7.42 -16.70 20.73
C PRO A 110 -6.53 -15.54 21.19
N GLU A 111 -5.28 -15.81 21.60
CA GLU A 111 -4.35 -14.75 22.00
C GLU A 111 -3.99 -13.87 20.80
N LYS A 112 -3.76 -14.51 19.64
CA LYS A 112 -3.45 -13.80 18.39
C LYS A 112 -4.64 -13.08 17.80
N VAL A 113 -5.85 -13.61 17.97
CA VAL A 113 -7.08 -12.90 17.63
C VAL A 113 -7.21 -11.63 18.49
N LEU A 114 -6.95 -11.73 19.80
CA LEU A 114 -7.02 -10.59 20.71
C LEU A 114 -5.99 -9.50 20.36
N GLU A 115 -4.75 -9.89 20.06
CA GLU A 115 -3.72 -8.98 19.52
C GLU A 115 -4.19 -8.27 18.24
N ALA A 116 -4.85 -9.01 17.33
CA ALA A 116 -5.37 -8.45 16.08
C ALA A 116 -6.49 -7.42 16.31
N ILE A 117 -7.46 -7.72 17.20
CA ILE A 117 -8.54 -6.78 17.56
C ILE A 117 -7.94 -5.46 18.10
N GLN A 118 -6.96 -5.56 18.99
CA GLN A 118 -6.28 -4.39 19.56
C GLN A 118 -5.54 -3.57 18.49
N ALA A 119 -4.85 -4.24 17.56
CA ALA A 119 -4.16 -3.58 16.44
C ALA A 119 -5.13 -2.91 15.45
N MET A 120 -6.35 -3.42 15.29
CA MET A 120 -7.37 -2.84 14.42
C MET A 120 -8.02 -1.60 15.02
N ARG A 121 -8.09 -1.46 16.35
CA ARG A 121 -8.72 -0.32 17.03
C ARG A 121 -8.27 1.06 16.52
N PRO A 122 -6.97 1.40 16.47
CA PRO A 122 -6.54 2.71 15.97
C PRO A 122 -6.79 2.90 14.46
N LEU A 123 -6.97 1.81 13.70
CA LEU A 123 -7.17 1.87 12.25
C LEU A 123 -8.64 2.07 11.86
N TYR A 124 -9.57 1.79 12.80
CA TYR A 124 -11.00 1.73 12.56
C TYR A 124 -11.56 3.02 11.97
N GLU A 125 -11.26 4.18 12.57
CA GLU A 125 -11.91 5.43 12.17
C GLU A 125 -11.66 5.82 10.71
N ALA A 126 -10.49 5.49 10.19
CA ALA A 126 -10.08 5.77 8.82
C ALA A 126 -10.68 4.79 7.79
N ARG A 127 -11.47 3.79 8.21
CA ARG A 127 -12.04 2.77 7.32
C ARG A 127 -13.33 3.22 6.66
N SER A 128 -13.63 2.59 5.52
CA SER A 128 -14.91 2.77 4.84
C SER A 128 -16.08 2.24 5.68
N PRO A 129 -17.32 2.74 5.47
CA PRO A 129 -18.50 2.22 6.19
C PRO A 129 -18.69 0.71 6.06
N ILE A 130 -18.37 0.15 4.88
CA ILE A 130 -18.46 -1.29 4.61
C ILE A 130 -17.45 -2.07 5.45
N GLU A 131 -16.20 -1.61 5.52
CA GLU A 131 -15.16 -2.23 6.35
C GLU A 131 -15.49 -2.11 7.84
N LYS A 132 -16.02 -0.96 8.29
CA LYS A 132 -16.47 -0.76 9.68
C LYS A 132 -17.59 -1.74 10.04
N GLN A 133 -18.60 -1.86 9.17
CA GLN A 133 -19.71 -2.79 9.36
C GLN A 133 -19.25 -4.25 9.37
N GLY A 134 -18.37 -4.63 8.43
CA GLY A 134 -17.81 -5.98 8.38
C GLY A 134 -17.03 -6.34 9.64
N PHE A 135 -16.28 -5.39 10.20
CA PHE A 135 -15.57 -5.58 11.45
C PHE A 135 -16.52 -5.72 12.65
N LYS A 136 -17.55 -4.86 12.76
CA LYS A 136 -18.60 -5.00 13.80
C LYS A 136 -19.25 -6.37 13.75
N ALA A 137 -19.66 -6.83 12.56
CA ALA A 137 -20.26 -8.16 12.40
C ALA A 137 -19.34 -9.30 12.84
N LYS A 138 -18.03 -9.21 12.55
CA LYS A 138 -17.06 -10.22 13.03
C LYS A 138 -16.91 -10.19 14.56
N LEU A 139 -16.87 -9.01 15.17
CA LEU A 139 -16.82 -8.88 16.63
C LEU A 139 -18.10 -9.42 17.29
N ASP A 140 -19.27 -9.15 16.71
CA ASP A 140 -20.55 -9.69 17.19
C ASP A 140 -20.53 -11.23 17.17
N ILE A 141 -20.10 -11.83 16.05
CA ILE A 141 -19.96 -13.28 15.93
C ILE A 141 -18.98 -13.82 16.98
N LEU A 142 -17.82 -13.17 17.16
CA LEU A 142 -16.83 -13.59 18.15
C LEU A 142 -17.41 -13.55 19.57
N ALA A 143 -18.06 -12.44 19.96
CA ALA A 143 -18.68 -12.30 21.27
C ALA A 143 -19.73 -13.40 21.53
N MET A 144 -20.49 -13.79 20.50
CA MET A 144 -21.54 -14.81 20.61
C MET A 144 -21.02 -16.26 20.59
N THR A 145 -19.93 -16.54 19.88
CA THR A 145 -19.52 -17.92 19.53
C THR A 145 -18.26 -18.40 20.23
N THR A 146 -17.38 -17.49 20.68
CA THR A 146 -16.13 -17.91 21.32
C THR A 146 -16.39 -18.53 22.69
N SER A 147 -15.66 -19.60 23.01
CA SER A 147 -15.62 -20.19 24.36
C SER A 147 -14.59 -19.51 25.27
N HIS A 148 -13.70 -18.68 24.71
CA HIS A 148 -12.65 -18.01 25.47
C HIS A 148 -13.16 -16.70 26.08
N SER A 149 -13.19 -16.61 27.41
CA SER A 149 -13.74 -15.46 28.15
C SER A 149 -13.08 -14.16 27.73
N ASP A 150 -11.76 -14.10 27.72
CA ASP A 150 -11.04 -12.85 27.49
C ASP A 150 -11.24 -12.32 26.07
N LEU A 151 -11.42 -13.21 25.11
CA LEU A 151 -11.70 -12.85 23.72
C LEU A 151 -13.14 -12.35 23.57
N ARG A 152 -14.09 -12.96 24.30
CA ARG A 152 -15.48 -12.49 24.35
C ARG A 152 -15.53 -11.07 24.94
N ASP A 153 -14.92 -10.88 26.10
CA ASP A 153 -14.89 -9.59 26.80
C ASP A 153 -14.21 -8.53 25.93
N ALA A 154 -13.09 -8.86 25.29
CA ALA A 154 -12.41 -7.95 24.36
C ALA A 154 -13.28 -7.56 23.15
N ALA A 155 -14.04 -8.51 22.59
CA ALA A 155 -14.95 -8.24 21.48
C ALA A 155 -16.12 -7.34 21.91
N GLU A 156 -16.73 -7.60 23.06
CA GLU A 156 -17.82 -6.79 23.63
C GLU A 156 -17.35 -5.36 23.97
N GLU A 157 -16.20 -5.22 24.63
CA GLU A 157 -15.62 -3.93 24.95
C GLU A 157 -15.26 -3.15 23.70
N MET A 158 -14.75 -3.83 22.67
CA MET A 158 -14.50 -3.20 21.38
C MET A 158 -15.80 -2.71 20.75
N LEU A 159 -16.86 -3.53 20.69
CA LEU A 159 -18.16 -3.13 20.15
C LEU A 159 -18.77 -1.91 20.85
N LYS A 160 -18.67 -1.83 22.18
CA LYS A 160 -19.13 -0.67 22.97
C LYS A 160 -18.34 0.61 22.65
N ALA A 161 -17.10 0.47 22.22
CA ALA A 161 -16.20 1.59 21.93
C ALA A 161 -16.26 2.09 20.46
N LEU A 162 -16.97 1.39 19.56
CA LEU A 162 -17.04 1.65 18.11
C LEU A 162 -18.33 2.32 17.63
#